data_AF-A0A1Y4BBC3-F1
#
_entry.id   AF-A0A1Y4BBC3-F1
#
_cell.length_a   1.000
_cell.length_b   1.000
_cell.length_c   1.000
_cell.angle_alpha   90.00
_cell.angle_beta   90.00
_cell.angle_gamma   90.00
#
_symmetry.space_group_name_H-M   'P 1'
#
loop_
_entity.id
_entity.type
_entity.pdbx_description
1 polymer ?
#
loop_
_entity_poly.entity_id
_entity_poly.type
_entity_poly.pdbx_seq_one_letter_code
_entity_poly.pdbx_strand_id
1 'polypeptide(L)'
;MKVTVKDVLALLPNTKEIYLVWDGSVFQRSPFNALDMDAYGDYMVGSICPTEEGGVEIVLAAQPIKVSRIKVAHSMNNMHK
;
A
#
# COMPACT_ATOMS: atom_id res chain seq x y z
N MET A 1 -11.38 -0.15 -12.00
CA MET A 1 -10.43 -1.13 -11.41
C MET A 1 -9.73 -0.44 -10.25
N LYS A 2 -9.61 -1.07 -9.08
CA LYS A 2 -8.86 -0.50 -7.95
C LYS A 2 -7.44 -1.05 -8.03
N VAL A 3 -6.44 -0.18 -8.14
CA VAL A 3 -5.02 -0.53 -8.20
C VAL A 3 -4.37 -0.11 -6.88
N THR A 4 -3.66 -1.02 -6.22
CA THR A 4 -2.94 -0.72 -4.98
C THR A 4 -1.43 -0.62 -5.22
N VAL A 5 -0.68 -0.16 -4.22
CA VAL A 5 0.78 0.01 -4.33
C VAL A 5 1.47 -1.33 -4.68
N LYS A 6 1.08 -2.45 -4.05
CA LYS A 6 1.65 -3.77 -4.37
C LYS A 6 1.37 -4.20 -5.82
N ASP A 7 0.21 -3.85 -6.37
CA ASP A 7 -0.13 -4.17 -7.76
C ASP A 7 0.79 -3.39 -8.73
N VAL A 8 1.06 -2.12 -8.42
CA VAL A 8 1.98 -1.28 -9.20
C VAL A 8 3.40 -1.83 -9.15
N LEU A 9 3.87 -2.21 -7.96
CA LEU A 9 5.22 -2.76 -7.79
C LEU A 9 5.40 -4.12 -8.46
N ALA A 10 4.36 -4.95 -8.49
CA ALA A 10 4.38 -6.21 -9.22
C ALA A 10 4.57 -6.01 -10.73
N LEU A 11 4.11 -4.88 -11.29
CA LEU A 11 4.31 -4.51 -12.69
C LEU A 11 5.67 -3.84 -12.96
N LEU A 12 6.38 -3.45 -11.90
CA LEU A 12 7.64 -2.71 -11.95
C LEU A 12 8.78 -3.44 -11.21
N PRO A 13 9.13 -4.67 -11.62
CA PRO A 13 10.08 -5.51 -10.87
C PRO A 13 11.52 -4.98 -10.84
N ASN A 14 11.86 -4.03 -11.74
CA ASN A 14 13.21 -3.48 -11.86
C ASN A 14 13.35 -2.07 -11.26
N THR A 15 12.29 -1.55 -10.64
CA THR A 15 12.33 -0.22 -10.03
C THR A 15 13.18 -0.29 -8.76
N LYS A 16 14.26 0.49 -8.75
CA LYS A 16 15.20 0.53 -7.62
C LYS A 16 14.64 1.33 -6.45
N GLU A 17 13.87 2.36 -6.76
CA GLU A 17 13.36 3.34 -5.81
C GLU A 17 11.97 3.80 -6.20
N ILE A 18 11.11 3.94 -5.19
CA ILE A 18 9.80 4.55 -5.36
C ILE A 18 9.65 5.76 -4.46
N TYR A 19 8.88 6.73 -4.94
CA TYR A 19 8.49 7.90 -4.16
C TYR A 19 7.01 7.79 -3.85
N LEU A 20 6.67 7.66 -2.56
CA LEU A 20 5.29 7.69 -2.11
C LEU A 20 4.89 9.13 -1.82
N VAL A 21 3.84 9.61 -2.50
CA VAL A 21 3.31 10.95 -2.27
C VAL A 21 2.00 10.86 -1.53
N TRP A 22 1.92 11.61 -0.44
CA TRP A 22 0.70 11.75 0.32
C TRP A 22 0.65 13.14 0.98
N ASP A 23 -0.46 13.85 0.77
CA ASP A 23 -0.72 15.17 1.37
C ASP A 23 0.43 16.19 1.20
N GLY A 24 0.99 16.25 -0.01
CA GLY A 24 2.12 17.14 -0.33
C GLY A 24 3.47 16.70 0.23
N SER A 25 3.52 15.62 1.02
CA SER A 25 4.75 14.99 1.49
C SER A 25 5.20 13.92 0.51
N VAL A 26 6.50 13.86 0.24
CA VAL A 26 7.14 12.87 -0.64
C VAL A 26 8.11 12.03 0.19
N PHE A 27 7.94 10.72 0.16
CA PHE A 27 8.81 9.78 0.88
C PHE A 27 9.47 8.83 -0.10
N GLN A 28 10.80 8.87 -0.16
CA GLN A 28 11.57 7.87 -0.90
C GLN A 28 11.60 6.56 -0.11
N ARG A 29 11.25 5.46 -0.76
CA ARG A 29 11.19 4.12 -0.15
C ARG A 29 11.81 3.09 -1.07
N SER A 30 12.32 2.03 -0.44
CA SER A 30 12.70 0.83 -1.17
C SER A 30 11.44 -0.01 -1.44
N PRO A 31 11.14 -0.37 -2.70
CA PRO A 31 9.96 -1.16 -3.03
C PRO A 31 10.03 -2.60 -2.53
N PHE A 32 11.20 -3.06 -2.06
CA PHE A 32 11.44 -4.44 -1.60
C PHE A 32 11.51 -4.55 -0.07
N ASN A 33 11.31 -3.46 0.66
CA ASN A 33 11.25 -3.52 2.12
C ASN A 33 9.90 -4.08 2.57
N ALA A 34 9.94 -5.23 3.25
CA ALA A 34 8.74 -5.90 3.76
C ALA A 34 7.91 -5.02 4.70
N LEU A 35 8.55 -4.16 5.50
CA LEU A 35 7.86 -3.26 6.42
C LEU A 35 7.09 -2.16 5.67
N ASP A 36 7.69 -1.60 4.62
CA ASP A 36 7.02 -0.59 3.78
C ASP A 36 5.87 -1.23 2.99
N MET A 37 5.99 -2.51 2.60
CA MET A 37 4.90 -3.25 1.94
C MET A 37 3.74 -3.58 2.86
N ASP A 38 4.01 -3.94 4.12
CA ASP A 38 2.96 -4.14 5.12
C ASP A 38 2.23 -2.82 5.43
N ALA A 39 2.98 -1.72 5.56
CA ALA A 39 2.42 -0.41 5.85
C ALA A 39 1.64 0.21 4.69
N TYR A 40 2.14 0.11 3.45
CA TYR A 40 1.62 0.89 2.31
C TYR A 40 1.10 0.04 1.14
N GLY A 41 1.37 -1.27 1.09
CA GLY A 41 1.08 -2.12 -0.06
C GLY A 41 -0.40 -2.20 -0.46
N ASP A 42 -1.29 -2.06 0.51
CA ASP A 42 -2.74 -2.10 0.32
C ASP A 42 -3.37 -0.71 0.10
N TYR A 43 -2.58 0.36 0.12
CA TYR A 43 -3.10 1.70 -0.18
C TYR A 43 -3.46 1.83 -1.66
N MET A 44 -4.55 2.54 -1.93
CA MET A 44 -4.95 2.89 -3.29
C MET A 44 -3.96 3.83 -3.94
N VAL A 45 -3.66 3.57 -5.21
CA VAL A 45 -2.92 4.49 -6.06
C VAL A 45 -3.90 5.42 -6.77
N GLY A 46 -3.69 6.72 -6.63
CA GLY A 46 -4.43 7.77 -7.32
C GLY A 46 -3.81 8.12 -8.67
N SER A 47 -2.49 8.25 -8.71
CA SER A 47 -1.74 8.47 -9.96
C SER A 47 -0.32 7.93 -9.85
N ILE A 48 0.27 7.64 -11.02
CA ILE A 48 1.66 7.20 -11.15
C ILE A 48 2.36 8.19 -12.08
N CYS A 49 3.44 8.78 -11.62
CA CYS A 49 4.24 9.75 -12.37
C CYS A 49 5.65 9.18 -12.58
N PRO A 50 6.19 9.19 -13.81
CA PRO A 50 7.60 8.85 -14.04
C PRO A 50 8.51 9.95 -13.49
N THR A 51 9.64 9.57 -12.90
CA THR A 51 10.68 10.53 -12.48
C THR A 51 11.90 10.46 -13.41
N GLU A 52 12.71 11.53 -13.44
CA GLU A 52 13.81 11.69 -14.40
C GLU A 52 14.93 10.64 -14.25
N GLU A 53 15.05 9.99 -13.09
CA GLU A 53 16.12 9.02 -12.77
C GLU A 53 15.68 7.55 -12.93
N GLY A 54 14.63 7.28 -13.70
CA GLY A 54 14.07 5.92 -13.85
C GLY A 54 13.36 5.42 -12.59
N GLY A 55 13.09 6.33 -11.65
CA GLY A 55 12.22 6.11 -10.52
C GLY A 55 10.75 6.30 -10.89
N VAL A 56 9.88 5.91 -9.98
CA VAL A 56 8.43 6.07 -10.13
C VAL A 56 7.87 6.71 -8.87
N GLU A 57 7.06 7.75 -9.08
CA GLU A 57 6.33 8.44 -8.04
C GLU A 57 4.88 7.91 -8.03
N ILE A 58 4.47 7.40 -6.87
CA ILE A 58 3.17 6.81 -6.63
C ILE A 58 2.41 7.73 -5.69
N VAL A 59 1.39 8.41 -6.22
CA VAL A 59 0.52 9.27 -5.43
C VAL A 59 -0.59 8.43 -4.84
N LEU A 60 -0.69 8.41 -3.50
CA LEU A 60 -1.74 7.67 -2.81
C LEU A 60 -3.07 8.41 -2.96
N ALA A 61 -4.15 7.67 -3.26
CA ALA A 61 -5.44 8.27 -3.55
C ALA A 61 -6.12 8.95 -2.35
N ALA A 62 -5.54 8.90 -1.14
CA ALA A 62 -6.11 9.41 0.12
C ALA A 62 -7.59 9.05 0.35
N GLN A 63 -8.08 7.99 -0.30
CA GLN A 63 -9.45 7.51 -0.15
C GLN A 63 -9.44 6.32 0.80
N PRO A 64 -10.21 6.36 1.91
CA PRO A 64 -10.33 5.22 2.79
C PRO A 64 -10.96 4.06 2.03
N ILE A 65 -10.18 3.01 1.74
CA ILE A 65 -10.75 1.73 1.36
C ILE A 65 -11.36 1.16 2.63
N LYS A 66 -12.67 0.88 2.61
CA LYS A 66 -13.32 0.13 3.68
C LYS A 66 -12.62 -1.23 3.80
N VAL A 67 -11.71 -1.35 4.75
CA VAL A 67 -11.05 -2.61 5.09
C VAL A 67 -12.17 -3.56 5.52
N SER A 68 -12.38 -4.65 4.78
CA SER A 68 -13.37 -5.65 5.14
C SER A 68 -13.03 -6.16 6.53
N ARG A 69 -13.94 -5.92 7.47
CA ARG A 69 -13.84 -6.21 8.91
C ARG A 69 -13.09 -7.52 9.14
N ILE A 70 -11.98 -7.45 9.85
CA ILE A 70 -11.45 -8.61 10.58
C ILE A 70 -12.61 -9.11 11.44
N LYS A 71 -13.20 -10.26 11.09
CA LYS A 71 -14.11 -10.96 11.99
C LYS A 71 -13.23 -11.52 13.10
N VAL A 72 -13.06 -10.75 14.16
CA VAL A 72 -12.56 -11.31 15.42
C VAL A 72 -13.64 -12.30 15.88
N ALA A 73 -13.39 -13.59 15.67
CA ALA A 73 -14.24 -14.63 16.21
C ALA A 73 -14.08 -14.60 17.75
N HIS A 74 -15.05 -14.01 18.43
CA HIS A 74 -15.14 -14.10 19.88
C HIS A 74 -15.60 -15.53 20.22
N SER A 75 -14.68 -16.39 20.65
CA SER A 75 -15.01 -17.74 21.12
C SER A 75 -15.73 -17.63 22.46
N MET A 76 -17.06 -17.74 22.44
CA MET A 76 -17.87 -17.85 23.65
C MET A 76 -17.73 -19.28 24.20
N ASN A 77 -16.83 -19.48 25.17
CA ASN A 77 -16.82 -20.70 25.98
C ASN A 77 -18.01 -20.64 26.96
N ASN A 78 -19.14 -21.24 26.59
CA ASN A 78 -20.20 -21.57 27.54
C ASN A 78 -19.70 -22.71 28.44
N MET A 79 -19.20 -22.37 29.63
CA MET A 79 -19.05 -23.34 30.71
C MET A 79 -20.41 -23.54 31.36
N HIS A 80 -21.11 -24.61 30.98
CA HIS A 80 -22.18 -25.17 31.81
C HIS A 80 -21.56 -25.93 32.98
N LYS A 81 -21.95 -25.56 34.20
CA LYS A 81 -22.11 -26.50 35.30
C LYS A 81 -23.15 -26.01 36.28
#